data_AF-A0A354PCV6-F1
#
_entry.id   AF-A0A354PCV6-F1
#
_cell.length_a   1.000
_cell.length_b   1.000
_cell.length_c   1.000
_cell.angle_alpha   90.00
_cell.angle_beta   90.00
_cell.angle_gamma   90.00
#
_symmetry.space_group_name_H-M   'P 1'
#
loop_
_entity.id
_entity.type
_entity.pdbx_description
1 polymer ?
#
loop_
_entity_poly.entity_id
_entity_poly.type
_entity_poly.pdbx_seq_one_letter_code
_entity_poly.pdbx_strand_id
1 'polypeptide(L)'
;MKDAFKFCSQIAAQLAVRRDAAEAVRRPAGFVRRILFARPTRHVPKPSMIDRLVATYSGADSIAICGQLCDGESRTGTPWPMGDRMRFSRWTERLPRWLEPCIGGTKPRRDPAQGSKVQSLLVIADRFDTAQPLLLWADSVGVFAAWHPRFVPALHGRFKTILWDDSAAMATSANHWQQRLSEACQNGKSPEHIWMSLQPSIDEIEQAKRGGISHVLTKPVMIDAILPITNRLA
;
A
#
# COMPACT_ATOMS: atom_id res chain seq x y z
N MET A 1 -8.76 5.75 -2.20
CA MET A 1 -8.74 6.69 -3.35
C MET A 1 -8.36 8.12 -2.96
N LYS A 2 -8.69 8.60 -1.75
CA LYS A 2 -8.22 9.89 -1.22
C LYS A 2 -6.69 10.03 -1.24
N ASP A 3 -5.95 8.97 -0.90
CA ASP A 3 -4.48 8.99 -0.92
C ASP A 3 -3.90 9.23 -2.31
N ALA A 4 -4.52 8.66 -3.35
CA ALA A 4 -4.12 8.89 -4.74
C ALA A 4 -4.39 10.34 -5.17
N PHE A 5 -5.55 10.87 -4.80
CA PHE A 5 -5.86 12.28 -5.04
C PHE A 5 -4.88 13.20 -4.32
N LYS A 6 -4.61 12.97 -3.04
CA LYS A 6 -3.66 13.74 -2.23
C LYS A 6 -2.26 13.71 -2.86
N PHE A 7 -1.76 12.53 -3.21
CA PHE A 7 -0.48 12.38 -3.89
C PHE A 7 -0.45 13.20 -5.19
N CYS A 8 -1.41 13.02 -6.09
CA CYS A 8 -1.47 13.75 -7.35
C CYS A 8 -1.55 15.27 -7.14
N SER A 9 -2.30 15.74 -6.14
CA SER A 9 -2.40 17.18 -5.85
C SER A 9 -1.10 17.81 -5.36
N GLN A 10 -0.17 17.00 -4.82
CA GLN A 10 1.13 17.46 -4.35
C GLN A 10 2.19 17.47 -5.45
N ILE A 11 2.13 16.53 -6.40
CA ILE A 11 3.18 16.34 -7.41
C ILE A 11 2.83 16.91 -8.79
N ALA A 12 1.55 17.05 -9.11
CA ALA A 12 1.14 17.47 -10.44
C ALA A 12 1.18 18.98 -10.56
N ALA A 13 1.90 19.49 -11.56
CA ALA A 13 1.88 20.91 -11.90
C ALA A 13 0.47 21.41 -12.27
N GLN A 14 -0.34 20.52 -12.84
CA GLN A 14 -1.76 20.78 -13.14
C GLN A 14 -2.58 19.52 -12.89
N LEU A 15 -3.71 19.68 -12.20
CA LEU A 15 -4.64 18.59 -11.91
C LEU A 15 -6.05 18.94 -12.40
N ALA A 16 -6.56 18.16 -13.35
CA ALA A 16 -7.91 18.31 -13.89
C ALA A 16 -8.84 17.23 -13.33
N VAL A 17 -9.58 17.55 -12.27
CA VAL A 17 -10.53 16.60 -11.65
C VAL A 17 -11.83 16.58 -12.44
N ARG A 18 -12.36 15.39 -12.68
CA ARG A 18 -13.65 15.14 -13.36
C ARG A 18 -14.44 14.13 -12.55
N ARG A 19 -15.77 14.26 -12.55
CA ARG A 19 -16.67 13.34 -11.84
C ARG A 19 -16.71 11.97 -12.50
N ASP A 20 -16.67 11.96 -13.83
CA ASP A 20 -16.74 10.75 -14.64
C ASP A 20 -16.03 10.93 -16.00
N ALA A 21 -15.98 9.83 -16.76
CA ALA A 21 -15.44 9.79 -18.11
C ALA A 21 -16.16 10.74 -19.09
N ALA A 22 -17.47 10.89 -18.96
CA ALA A 22 -18.25 11.73 -19.86
C ALA A 22 -17.95 13.22 -19.66
N GLU A 23 -17.74 13.67 -18.43
CA GLU A 23 -17.30 15.02 -18.12
C GLU A 23 -15.88 15.29 -18.65
N ALA A 24 -14.97 14.31 -18.55
CA ALA A 24 -13.62 14.45 -19.11
C ALA A 24 -13.66 14.68 -20.62
N VAL A 25 -14.54 13.99 -21.35
CA VAL A 25 -14.72 14.19 -22.79
C VAL A 25 -15.42 15.52 -23.12
N ARG A 26 -16.44 15.93 -22.36
CA ARG A 26 -17.15 17.20 -22.59
C ARG A 26 -16.30 18.42 -22.26
N ARG A 27 -15.46 18.33 -21.23
CA ARG A 27 -14.59 19.39 -20.74
C ARG A 27 -13.14 18.91 -20.76
N PRO A 28 -12.53 18.79 -21.96
CA PRO A 28 -11.16 18.34 -22.07
C PRO A 28 -10.22 19.31 -21.36
N ALA A 29 -9.12 18.78 -20.82
CA ALA A 29 -8.01 19.58 -20.33
C ALA A 29 -6.87 19.50 -21.35
N GLY A 30 -6.15 20.59 -21.54
CA GLY A 30 -5.00 20.61 -22.45
C GLY A 30 -3.81 19.82 -21.87
N PHE A 31 -2.99 19.25 -22.77
CA PHE A 31 -1.70 18.64 -22.44
C PHE A 31 -1.72 17.56 -21.35
N VAL A 32 -2.82 16.81 -21.25
CA VAL A 32 -2.94 15.68 -20.31
C VAL A 32 -1.99 14.57 -20.75
N ARG A 33 -0.97 14.30 -19.93
CA ARG A 33 -0.05 13.17 -20.13
C ARG A 33 -0.46 11.92 -19.37
N ARG A 34 -1.34 12.04 -18.38
CA ARG A 34 -1.64 11.00 -17.40
C ARG A 34 -3.09 11.05 -16.96
N ILE A 35 -3.74 9.90 -16.92
CA ILE A 35 -5.14 9.74 -16.53
C ILE A 35 -5.23 8.71 -15.41
N LEU A 36 -5.91 9.07 -14.33
CA LEU A 36 -6.16 8.19 -13.20
C LEU A 36 -7.66 8.03 -13.03
N PHE A 37 -8.17 6.82 -13.28
CA PHE A 37 -9.58 6.48 -13.09
C PHE A 37 -9.79 5.99 -11.66
N ALA A 38 -10.61 6.69 -10.89
CA ALA A 38 -11.09 6.24 -9.60
C ALA A 38 -12.35 5.38 -9.80
N ARG A 39 -12.26 4.06 -9.64
CA ARG A 39 -13.37 3.12 -9.86
C ARG A 39 -13.88 2.53 -8.54
N PRO A 40 -14.95 3.08 -7.93
CA PRO A 40 -15.53 2.50 -6.73
C PRO A 40 -16.29 1.19 -7.01
N THR A 41 -16.79 0.99 -8.24
CA THR A 41 -17.64 -0.14 -8.65
C THR A 41 -17.14 -0.80 -9.93
N ARG A 42 -17.68 -1.99 -10.24
CA ARG A 42 -17.38 -2.74 -11.49
C ARG A 42 -17.91 -2.10 -12.76
N HIS A 43 -18.48 -0.91 -12.67
CA HIS A 43 -18.95 -0.22 -13.86
C HIS A 43 -17.75 0.13 -14.75
N VAL A 44 -17.79 -0.36 -15.99
CA VAL A 44 -16.84 0.00 -17.04
C VAL A 44 -17.53 1.04 -17.92
N PRO A 45 -16.87 2.16 -18.27
CA PRO A 45 -17.43 3.10 -19.23
C PRO A 45 -17.77 2.39 -20.54
N LYS A 46 -18.83 2.81 -21.22
CA LYS A 46 -19.21 2.27 -22.53
C LYS A 46 -18.01 2.33 -23.50
N PRO A 47 -17.82 1.34 -24.38
CA PRO A 47 -16.70 1.33 -25.33
C PRO A 47 -16.58 2.65 -26.12
N SER A 48 -17.69 3.19 -26.62
CA SER A 48 -17.70 4.48 -27.32
C SER A 48 -17.20 5.67 -26.48
N MET A 49 -17.30 5.61 -25.15
CA MET A 49 -16.74 6.63 -24.27
C MET A 49 -15.24 6.46 -24.12
N ILE A 50 -14.77 5.21 -24.05
CA ILE A 50 -13.35 4.89 -24.02
C ILE A 50 -12.69 5.36 -25.31
N ASP A 51 -13.27 5.05 -26.47
CA ASP A 51 -12.75 5.49 -27.77
C ASP A 51 -12.60 7.00 -27.83
N ARG A 52 -13.60 7.74 -27.32
CA ARG A 52 -13.56 9.21 -27.25
C ARG A 52 -12.50 9.73 -26.29
N LEU A 53 -12.27 9.05 -25.16
CA LEU A 53 -11.20 9.42 -24.22
C LEU A 53 -9.82 9.18 -24.83
N VAL A 54 -9.62 8.03 -25.47
CA VAL A 54 -8.37 7.69 -26.17
C VAL A 54 -8.10 8.69 -27.30
N ALA A 55 -9.13 9.05 -28.08
CA ALA A 55 -9.00 10.05 -29.13
C ALA A 55 -8.67 11.45 -28.57
N THR A 56 -9.35 11.86 -27.50
CA THR A 56 -9.14 13.18 -26.86
C THR A 56 -7.76 13.29 -26.22
N TYR A 57 -7.26 12.22 -25.62
CA TYR A 57 -6.01 12.19 -24.87
C TYR A 57 -5.03 11.20 -25.49
N SER A 58 -4.81 11.33 -26.80
CA SER A 58 -3.87 10.48 -27.53
C SER A 58 -2.45 10.69 -26.98
N GLY A 59 -1.86 9.61 -26.46
CA GLY A 59 -0.54 9.63 -25.82
C GLY A 59 -0.53 9.84 -24.31
N ALA A 60 -1.69 9.89 -23.64
CA ALA A 60 -1.73 9.86 -22.18
C ALA A 60 -1.57 8.44 -21.64
N ASP A 61 -0.69 8.27 -20.65
CA ASP A 61 -0.66 7.05 -19.83
C ASP A 61 -1.92 6.98 -18.96
N SER A 62 -2.47 5.79 -18.75
CA SER A 62 -3.66 5.65 -17.92
C SER A 62 -3.60 4.47 -16.97
N ILE A 63 -4.21 4.65 -15.79
CA ILE A 63 -4.44 3.57 -14.83
C ILE A 63 -5.83 3.68 -14.20
N ALA A 64 -6.45 2.54 -13.95
CA ALA A 64 -7.61 2.44 -13.08
C ALA A 64 -7.23 2.02 -11.66
N ILE A 65 -7.57 2.86 -10.68
CA ILE A 65 -7.57 2.49 -9.27
C ILE A 65 -8.92 1.90 -8.91
N CYS A 66 -8.91 0.60 -8.65
CA CYS A 66 -10.06 -0.23 -8.32
C CYS A 66 -10.31 -0.20 -6.81
N GLY A 67 -11.51 0.21 -6.41
CA GLY A 67 -12.05 0.04 -5.06
C GLY A 67 -12.49 -1.40 -4.79
N GLN A 68 -12.92 -1.67 -3.56
CA GLN A 68 -13.24 -3.02 -3.07
C GLN A 68 -14.29 -3.77 -3.92
N LEU A 69 -15.30 -3.06 -4.44
CA LEU A 69 -16.33 -3.71 -5.26
C LEU A 69 -15.77 -4.22 -6.61
N CYS A 70 -14.56 -3.81 -7.00
CA CYS A 70 -13.87 -4.27 -8.20
C CYS A 70 -12.99 -5.50 -7.97
N ASP A 71 -12.82 -5.99 -6.74
CA ASP A 71 -11.80 -7.01 -6.41
C ASP A 71 -11.94 -8.31 -7.21
N GLY A 72 -13.18 -8.68 -7.55
CA GLY A 72 -13.49 -9.85 -8.37
C GLY A 72 -13.03 -9.76 -9.83
N GLU A 73 -12.87 -8.56 -10.39
CA GLU A 73 -12.44 -8.38 -11.80
C GLU A 73 -11.00 -8.84 -12.01
N SER A 74 -10.18 -8.78 -10.96
CA SER A 74 -8.80 -9.31 -10.97
C SER A 74 -8.77 -10.79 -11.38
N ARG A 75 -9.82 -11.55 -10.99
CA ARG A 75 -9.94 -13.00 -11.23
C ARG A 75 -10.57 -13.34 -12.56
N THR A 76 -11.36 -12.44 -13.15
CA THR A 76 -12.03 -12.70 -14.44
C THR A 76 -11.09 -12.59 -15.63
N GLY A 77 -9.87 -12.08 -15.43
CA GLY A 77 -8.90 -11.86 -16.51
C GLY A 77 -9.28 -10.75 -17.49
N THR A 78 -10.46 -10.14 -17.35
CA THR A 78 -10.92 -9.06 -18.23
C THR A 78 -10.02 -7.85 -18.09
N PRO A 79 -9.30 -7.43 -19.14
CA PRO A 79 -8.39 -6.30 -19.06
C PRO A 79 -9.17 -4.99 -18.90
N TRP A 80 -8.55 -4.01 -18.26
CA TRP A 80 -9.06 -2.65 -18.28
C TRP A 80 -8.81 -2.07 -19.68
N PRO A 81 -9.81 -1.45 -20.34
CA PRO A 81 -9.67 -1.04 -21.74
C PRO A 81 -8.72 0.14 -21.96
N MET A 82 -8.25 0.82 -20.91
CA MET A 82 -7.32 1.96 -21.00
C MET A 82 -6.11 1.77 -20.07
N GLY A 83 -5.20 0.86 -20.44
CA GLY A 83 -3.96 0.64 -19.70
C GLY A 83 -4.12 -0.27 -18.48
N ASP A 84 -3.37 0.01 -17.42
CA ASP A 84 -3.28 -0.87 -16.26
C ASP A 84 -4.41 -0.69 -15.26
N ARG A 85 -4.57 -1.68 -14.38
CA ARG A 85 -5.44 -1.62 -13.21
C ARG A 85 -4.64 -1.92 -11.94
N MET A 86 -4.97 -1.22 -10.87
CA MET A 86 -4.36 -1.37 -9.56
C MET A 86 -5.43 -1.33 -8.49
N ARG A 87 -5.35 -2.22 -7.50
CA ARG A 87 -6.22 -2.14 -6.32
C ARG A 87 -5.84 -0.95 -5.46
N PHE A 88 -6.84 -0.28 -4.88
CA PHE A 88 -6.59 0.89 -4.05
C PHE A 88 -5.64 0.60 -2.88
N SER A 89 -5.70 -0.61 -2.29
CA SER A 89 -4.85 -0.99 -1.15
C SER A 89 -3.37 -1.04 -1.51
N ARG A 90 -3.05 -1.25 -2.80
CA ARG A 90 -1.67 -1.30 -3.30
C ARG A 90 -1.06 0.07 -3.54
N TRP A 91 -1.86 1.13 -3.54
CA TRP A 91 -1.39 2.48 -3.85
C TRP A 91 -0.24 2.94 -2.93
N THR A 92 -0.31 2.57 -1.65
CA THR A 92 0.71 2.90 -0.66
C THR A 92 1.96 2.03 -0.74
N GLU A 93 1.86 0.86 -1.38
CA GLU A 93 2.97 -0.09 -1.52
C GLU A 93 3.76 0.17 -2.79
N ARG A 94 3.07 0.50 -3.89
CA ARG A 94 3.68 0.70 -5.19
C ARG A 94 2.87 1.69 -6.00
N LEU A 95 3.56 2.72 -6.48
CA LEU A 95 3.00 3.63 -7.46
C LEU A 95 3.10 3.02 -8.87
N PRO A 96 2.20 3.41 -9.79
CA PRO A 96 2.33 3.08 -11.20
C PRO A 96 3.72 3.46 -11.73
N ARG A 97 4.32 2.64 -12.60
CA ARG A 97 5.68 2.86 -13.12
C ARG A 97 5.89 4.27 -13.68
N TRP A 98 4.87 4.83 -14.34
CA TRP A 98 4.91 6.17 -14.91
C TRP A 98 4.76 7.30 -13.88
N LEU A 99 4.33 7.01 -12.64
CA LEU A 99 4.33 7.93 -11.50
C LEU A 99 5.61 7.85 -10.65
N GLU A 100 6.35 6.74 -10.70
CA GLU A 100 7.61 6.56 -9.94
C GLU A 100 8.62 7.72 -10.18
N PRO A 101 8.83 8.23 -11.42
CA PRO A 101 9.74 9.35 -11.65
C PRO A 101 9.33 10.66 -10.97
N CYS A 102 8.04 10.84 -10.66
CA CYS A 102 7.54 12.08 -10.04
C CYS A 102 7.90 12.25 -8.58
N ILE A 103 8.36 11.18 -7.95
CA ILE A 103 8.88 11.19 -6.59
C ILE A 103 10.38 11.53 -6.59
N GLY A 104 10.93 11.88 -7.75
CA GLY A 104 12.33 12.24 -7.92
C GLY A 104 13.25 11.06 -7.67
N GLY A 105 13.07 9.95 -8.39
CA GLY A 105 14.08 8.90 -8.57
C GLY A 105 14.77 8.40 -7.29
N THR A 106 14.15 8.51 -6.13
CA THR A 106 14.70 8.03 -4.87
C THR A 106 14.43 6.54 -4.80
N LYS A 107 15.16 5.77 -5.62
CA LYS A 107 15.63 4.49 -5.10
C LYS A 107 16.24 4.82 -3.73
N PRO A 108 15.85 4.13 -2.63
CA PRO A 108 16.51 4.35 -1.36
C PRO A 108 18.02 4.15 -1.61
N ARG A 109 18.76 5.26 -1.64
CA ARG A 109 20.20 5.24 -1.73
C ARG A 109 20.62 4.57 -0.44
N ARG A 110 21.17 3.36 -0.53
CA ARG A 110 21.91 2.75 0.59
C ARG A 110 23.06 3.71 0.86
N ASP A 111 22.87 4.65 1.77
CA ASP A 111 23.98 5.43 2.31
C ASP A 111 24.76 4.49 3.23
N PRO A 112 26.00 4.11 2.88
CA PRO A 112 26.81 3.21 3.71
C PRO A 112 27.28 3.86 5.03
N ALA A 113 26.91 5.13 5.27
CA ALA A 113 27.50 5.99 6.28
C ALA A 113 26.56 6.35 7.46
N GLN A 114 25.31 5.88 7.47
CA GLN A 114 24.46 6.02 8.66
C GLN A 114 24.75 4.88 9.63
N GLY A 115 25.39 5.21 10.76
CA GLY A 115 25.79 4.26 11.80
C GLY A 115 24.68 3.25 12.13
N SER A 116 25.05 1.97 12.07
CA SER A 116 24.20 0.81 12.26
C SER A 116 23.41 0.85 13.58
N LYS A 117 22.22 1.45 13.57
CA LYS A 117 21.16 1.09 14.52
C LYS A 117 20.71 -0.31 14.11
N VAL A 118 20.96 -1.30 14.97
CA VAL A 118 20.45 -2.67 14.78
C VAL A 118 18.94 -2.60 14.59
N GLN A 119 18.49 -2.93 13.38
CA GLN A 119 17.08 -3.02 13.05
C GLN A 119 16.59 -4.40 13.49
N SER A 120 15.44 -4.43 14.16
CA SER A 120 14.86 -5.67 14.68
C SER A 120 13.39 -5.79 14.27
N LEU A 121 13.04 -6.95 13.70
CA LEU A 121 11.71 -7.28 13.19
C LEU A 121 11.12 -8.50 13.94
N LEU A 122 9.93 -8.36 14.50
CA LEU A 122 9.16 -9.48 15.01
C LEU A 122 8.01 -9.79 14.05
N VAL A 123 7.97 -11.01 13.52
CA VAL A 123 6.89 -11.49 12.66
C VAL A 123 5.91 -12.31 13.50
N ILE A 124 4.66 -11.85 13.58
CA ILE A 124 3.56 -12.55 14.24
C ILE A 124 2.69 -13.19 13.17
N ALA A 125 2.81 -14.50 12.97
CA ALA A 125 2.05 -15.25 11.97
C ALA A 125 1.77 -16.66 12.48
N ASP A 126 0.57 -17.20 12.25
CA ASP A 126 0.15 -18.47 12.89
C ASP A 126 1.05 -19.65 12.50
N ARG A 127 1.63 -19.61 11.30
CA ARG A 127 2.50 -20.65 10.74
C ARG A 127 3.87 -20.13 10.37
N PHE A 128 4.88 -20.96 10.60
CA PHE A 128 6.26 -20.67 10.20
C PHE A 128 6.40 -20.46 8.69
N ASP A 129 5.74 -21.27 7.86
CA ASP A 129 5.81 -21.17 6.39
C ASP A 129 5.38 -19.78 5.87
N THR A 130 4.47 -19.11 6.58
CA THR A 130 4.04 -17.75 6.25
C THR A 130 5.09 -16.71 6.63
N ALA A 131 5.81 -16.93 7.74
CA ALA A 131 6.83 -16.04 8.24
C ALA A 131 8.20 -16.24 7.59
N GLN A 132 8.53 -17.47 7.18
CA GLN A 132 9.84 -17.85 6.67
C GLN A 132 10.34 -16.93 5.54
N PRO A 133 9.54 -16.56 4.52
CA PRO A 133 10.00 -15.64 3.49
C PRO A 133 10.40 -14.26 4.02
N LEU A 134 9.71 -13.77 5.06
CA LEU A 134 10.03 -12.49 5.71
C LEU A 134 11.30 -12.59 6.56
N LEU A 135 11.53 -13.72 7.22
CA LEU A 135 12.75 -13.96 7.99
C LEU A 135 13.98 -14.05 7.07
N LEU A 136 13.88 -14.82 5.98
CA LEU A 136 14.94 -14.92 4.97
C LEU A 136 15.23 -13.57 4.32
N TRP A 137 14.18 -12.79 4.04
CA TRP A 137 14.36 -11.43 3.54
C TRP A 137 15.09 -10.55 4.57
N ALA A 138 14.66 -10.55 5.83
CA ALA A 138 15.27 -9.74 6.88
C ALA A 138 16.76 -10.07 7.04
N ASP A 139 17.12 -11.35 7.03
CA ASP A 139 18.50 -11.82 7.03
C ASP A 139 19.29 -11.28 5.83
N SER A 140 18.71 -11.34 4.62
CA SER A 140 19.35 -10.83 3.39
C SER A 140 19.65 -9.32 3.41
N VAL A 141 18.98 -8.56 4.29
CA VAL A 141 19.18 -7.11 4.46
C VAL A 141 19.86 -6.76 5.79
N GLY A 142 20.34 -7.76 6.55
CA GLY A 142 21.04 -7.56 7.82
C GLY A 142 20.15 -7.10 8.98
N VAL A 143 18.85 -7.37 8.91
CA VAL A 143 17.86 -7.08 9.96
C VAL A 143 17.72 -8.30 10.86
N PHE A 144 17.87 -8.11 12.18
CA PHE A 144 17.60 -9.19 13.14
C PHE A 144 16.11 -9.49 13.15
N ALA A 145 15.71 -10.72 12.81
CA ALA A 145 14.31 -11.10 12.77
C ALA A 145 14.00 -12.32 13.63
N ALA A 146 12.83 -12.30 14.26
CA ALA A 146 12.27 -13.44 14.97
C ALA A 146 10.82 -13.66 14.55
N TRP A 147 10.33 -14.88 14.75
CA TRP A 147 8.94 -15.24 14.51
C TRP A 147 8.30 -15.76 15.79
N HIS A 148 7.02 -15.47 15.95
CA HIS A 148 6.19 -16.10 16.96
C HIS A 148 4.78 -16.40 16.42
N PRO A 149 4.18 -17.56 16.73
CA PRO A 149 2.85 -17.94 16.24
C PRO A 149 1.73 -17.04 16.76
N ARG A 150 1.96 -16.42 17.93
CA ARG A 150 0.98 -15.59 18.64
C ARG A 150 1.66 -14.39 19.26
N PHE A 151 0.88 -13.38 19.63
CA PHE A 151 1.39 -12.25 20.38
C PHE A 151 1.83 -12.68 21.80
N VAL A 152 3.09 -12.41 22.16
CA VAL A 152 3.62 -12.63 23.51
C VAL A 152 4.27 -11.34 24.01
N PRO A 153 3.64 -10.58 24.93
CA PRO A 153 4.08 -9.24 25.37
C PRO A 153 5.56 -9.13 25.76
N ALA A 154 6.13 -10.19 26.35
CA ALA A 154 7.51 -10.23 26.82
C ALA A 154 8.57 -10.05 25.70
N LEU A 155 8.22 -10.34 24.44
CA LEU A 155 9.15 -10.23 23.32
C LEU A 155 9.23 -8.80 22.75
N HIS A 156 8.23 -7.95 22.97
CA HIS A 156 7.95 -6.76 22.14
C HIS A 156 8.91 -5.61 22.38
N GLY A 157 9.29 -5.37 23.64
CA GLY A 157 10.22 -4.29 23.98
C GLY A 157 11.62 -4.44 23.38
N ARG A 158 11.92 -5.59 22.75
CA ARG A 158 13.20 -5.88 22.09
C ARG A 158 13.17 -5.61 20.58
N PHE A 159 11.99 -5.48 19.98
CA PHE A 159 11.82 -5.28 18.54
C PHE A 159 11.38 -3.86 18.23
N LYS A 160 12.00 -3.26 17.22
CA LYS A 160 11.63 -1.93 16.75
C LYS A 160 10.39 -1.97 15.88
N THR A 161 10.22 -3.04 15.12
CA THR A 161 9.11 -3.23 14.20
C THR A 161 8.44 -4.57 14.46
N ILE A 162 7.11 -4.57 14.50
CA ILE A 162 6.29 -5.78 14.63
C ILE A 162 5.40 -5.88 13.41
N LEU A 163 5.54 -6.97 12.67
CA LEU A 163 4.72 -7.31 11.52
C LEU A 163 3.67 -8.34 11.92
N TRP A 164 2.41 -7.96 11.80
CA TRP A 164 1.24 -8.75 12.10
C TRP A 164 0.69 -9.37 10.82
N ASP A 165 0.70 -10.68 10.73
CA ASP A 165 0.05 -11.41 9.64
C ASP A 165 -1.44 -11.61 9.95
N ASP A 166 -2.30 -11.49 8.94
CA ASP A 166 -3.74 -11.72 9.08
C ASP A 166 -4.10 -13.15 9.55
N SER A 167 -3.22 -14.14 9.38
CA SER A 167 -3.41 -15.49 9.95
C SER A 167 -3.35 -15.52 11.47
N ALA A 168 -2.55 -14.66 12.11
CA ALA A 168 -2.47 -14.56 13.57
C ALA A 168 -3.27 -13.37 14.14
N ALA A 169 -3.50 -12.35 13.32
CA ALA A 169 -4.09 -11.09 13.71
C ALA A 169 -5.11 -10.63 12.66
N MET A 170 -6.30 -11.25 12.69
CA MET A 170 -7.41 -10.89 11.84
C MET A 170 -7.79 -9.41 12.00
N ALA A 171 -8.40 -8.87 10.95
CA ALA A 171 -8.96 -7.53 10.94
C ALA A 171 -9.98 -7.35 12.07
N THR A 172 -9.97 -6.18 12.69
CA THR A 172 -10.82 -5.86 13.83
C THR A 172 -11.03 -4.34 13.94
N SER A 173 -11.83 -3.90 14.91
CA SER A 173 -12.07 -2.48 15.16
C SER A 173 -10.85 -1.76 15.74
N ALA A 174 -10.83 -0.43 15.64
CA ALA A 174 -9.75 0.39 16.17
C ALA A 174 -9.46 0.14 17.66
N ASN A 175 -10.50 -0.04 18.49
CA ASN A 175 -10.35 -0.28 19.93
C ASN A 175 -9.63 -1.63 20.20
N HIS A 176 -9.99 -2.68 19.47
CA HIS A 176 -9.35 -3.99 19.64
C HIS A 176 -7.90 -3.97 19.14
N TRP A 177 -7.61 -3.24 18.06
CA TRP A 177 -6.24 -2.98 17.64
C TRP A 177 -5.48 -2.24 18.73
N GLN A 178 -6.01 -1.13 19.25
CA GLN A 178 -5.36 -0.35 20.29
C GLN A 178 -5.09 -1.19 21.55
N GLN A 179 -6.04 -2.04 21.96
CA GLN A 179 -5.84 -2.99 23.06
C GLN A 179 -4.67 -3.94 22.75
N ARG A 180 -4.70 -4.59 21.57
CA ARG A 180 -3.65 -5.50 21.10
C ARG A 180 -2.27 -4.84 21.05
N LEU A 181 -2.19 -3.58 20.64
CA LEU A 181 -0.92 -2.85 20.52
C LEU A 181 -0.46 -2.25 21.86
N SER A 182 -1.38 -1.92 22.77
CA SER A 182 -1.05 -1.34 24.08
C SER A 182 -0.18 -2.26 24.93
N GLU A 183 -0.38 -3.57 24.81
CA GLU A 183 0.42 -4.59 25.48
C GLU A 183 1.88 -4.65 24.95
N ALA A 184 2.14 -4.08 23.76
CA ALA A 184 3.47 -4.02 23.16
C ALA A 184 4.27 -2.78 23.59
N CYS A 185 3.61 -1.75 24.12
CA CYS A 185 4.24 -0.51 24.56
C CYS A 185 4.84 -0.69 25.96
N GLN A 186 6.15 -0.91 26.03
CA GLN A 186 6.89 -0.98 27.30
C GLN A 186 7.94 0.13 27.37
N ASN A 187 8.08 0.74 28.56
CA ASN A 187 9.16 1.70 28.88
C ASN A 187 9.25 2.93 27.95
N GLY A 188 8.10 3.45 27.50
CA GLY A 188 8.02 4.71 26.74
C GLY A 188 8.49 4.65 25.28
N LYS A 189 8.88 3.47 24.79
CA LYS A 189 9.19 3.25 23.37
C LYS A 189 8.11 2.35 22.75
N SER A 190 7.32 2.93 21.85
CA SER A 190 6.33 2.18 21.08
C SER A 190 6.98 1.62 19.82
N PRO A 191 6.93 0.29 19.60
CA PRO A 191 7.36 -0.29 18.34
C PRO A 191 6.47 0.17 17.20
N GLU A 192 7.02 0.17 15.99
CA GLU A 192 6.24 0.40 14.78
C GLU A 192 5.45 -0.86 14.43
N HIS A 193 4.17 -0.72 14.12
CA HIS A 193 3.31 -1.85 13.81
C HIS A 193 2.89 -1.86 12.35
N ILE A 194 3.15 -2.98 11.69
CA ILE A 194 2.77 -3.23 10.30
C ILE A 194 1.73 -4.35 10.30
N TRP A 195 0.61 -4.19 9.62
CA TRP A 195 -0.36 -5.25 9.41
C TRP A 195 -0.35 -5.73 7.97
N MET A 196 -0.26 -7.03 7.76
CA MET A 196 -0.20 -7.67 6.45
C MET A 196 -1.45 -8.53 6.24
N SER A 197 -2.26 -8.18 5.25
CA SER A 197 -3.54 -8.83 4.97
C SER A 197 -3.68 -9.20 3.49
N LEU A 198 -4.39 -10.26 3.17
CA LEU A 198 -4.60 -10.69 1.79
C LEU A 198 -5.39 -9.66 0.97
N GLN A 199 -6.51 -9.17 1.50
CA GLN A 199 -7.43 -8.24 0.82
C GLN A 199 -8.13 -7.34 1.83
N PRO A 200 -7.42 -6.42 2.49
CA PRO A 200 -8.04 -5.55 3.47
C PRO A 200 -8.98 -4.56 2.76
N SER A 201 -10.20 -4.45 3.27
CA SER A 201 -11.18 -3.43 2.87
C SER A 201 -10.74 -2.03 3.29
N ILE A 202 -11.39 -1.00 2.74
CA ILE A 202 -11.12 0.39 3.11
C ILE A 202 -11.35 0.59 4.61
N ASP A 203 -12.48 0.08 5.12
CA ASP A 203 -12.86 0.23 6.51
C ASP A 203 -11.85 -0.47 7.42
N GLU A 204 -11.41 -1.69 7.10
CA GLU A 204 -10.40 -2.41 7.88
C GLU A 204 -9.05 -1.67 7.92
N ILE A 205 -8.62 -1.07 6.80
CA ILE A 205 -7.41 -0.24 6.75
C ILE A 205 -7.57 0.98 7.67
N GLU A 206 -8.71 1.65 7.61
CA GLU A 206 -8.97 2.81 8.47
C GLU A 206 -9.03 2.43 9.96
N GLN A 207 -9.68 1.31 10.29
CA GLN A 207 -9.76 0.81 11.67
C GLN A 207 -8.37 0.42 12.20
N ALA A 208 -7.57 -0.30 11.40
CA ALA A 208 -6.19 -0.62 11.74
C ALA A 208 -5.36 0.65 12.01
N LYS A 209 -5.40 1.63 11.11
CA LYS A 209 -4.68 2.90 11.28
C LYS A 209 -5.11 3.67 12.52
N ARG A 210 -6.43 3.78 12.77
CA ARG A 210 -6.97 4.43 13.98
C ARG A 210 -6.58 3.68 15.26
N GLY A 211 -6.42 2.36 15.18
CA GLY A 211 -5.96 1.52 16.28
C GLY A 211 -4.45 1.53 16.53
N GLY A 212 -3.67 2.28 15.74
CA GLY A 212 -2.23 2.46 15.93
C GLY A 212 -1.33 1.65 14.98
N ILE A 213 -1.90 0.95 14.00
CA ILE A 213 -1.11 0.34 12.92
C ILE A 213 -0.53 1.45 12.03
N SER A 214 0.80 1.50 11.93
CA SER A 214 1.53 2.49 11.13
C SER A 214 1.35 2.22 9.64
N HIS A 215 1.44 0.96 9.23
CA HIS A 215 1.38 0.55 7.83
C HIS A 215 0.50 -0.68 7.62
N VAL A 216 -0.26 -0.68 6.52
CA VAL A 216 -1.02 -1.84 6.06
C VAL A 216 -0.47 -2.29 4.72
N LEU A 217 -0.12 -3.58 4.61
CA LEU A 217 0.44 -4.21 3.42
C LEU A 217 -0.53 -5.29 2.91
N THR A 218 -0.65 -5.40 1.59
CA THR A 218 -1.51 -6.35 0.91
C THR A 218 -0.69 -7.53 0.39
N LYS A 219 -1.09 -8.77 0.69
CA LYS A 219 -0.43 -9.97 0.14
C LYS A 219 -0.80 -10.18 -1.35
N PRO A 220 0.09 -10.75 -2.18
CA PRO A 220 1.52 -10.99 -1.90
C PRO A 220 2.27 -9.67 -1.74
N VAL A 221 3.09 -9.54 -0.70
CA VAL A 221 3.80 -8.28 -0.43
C VAL A 221 4.97 -8.14 -1.38
N MET A 222 5.10 -6.96 -2.00
CA MET A 222 6.32 -6.59 -2.69
C MET A 222 7.38 -6.29 -1.63
N ILE A 223 8.44 -7.08 -1.58
CA ILE A 223 9.53 -6.93 -0.60
C ILE A 223 10.06 -5.49 -0.55
N ASP A 224 10.12 -4.83 -1.72
CA ASP A 224 10.53 -3.43 -1.85
C ASP A 224 9.63 -2.44 -1.09
N ALA A 225 8.39 -2.80 -0.78
CA ALA A 225 7.48 -1.97 0.02
C ALA A 225 7.83 -2.01 1.53
N ILE A 226 8.56 -3.03 1.98
CA ILE A 226 9.00 -3.16 3.38
C ILE A 226 10.28 -2.34 3.62
N LEU A 227 11.15 -2.24 2.61
CA LEU A 227 12.45 -1.56 2.69
C LEU A 227 12.40 -0.08 3.14
N PRO A 228 11.50 0.79 2.61
CA PRO A 228 11.42 2.19 3.06
C PRO A 228 10.90 2.31 4.49
N ILE A 229 10.04 1.38 4.92
CA ILE A 229 9.49 1.36 6.26
C ILE A 229 10.61 1.04 7.25
N THR A 230 11.45 0.06 6.93
CA THR A 230 12.61 -0.27 7.77
C THR A 230 13.76 0.74 7.64
N ASN A 231 13.94 1.41 6.50
CA ASN A 231 15.04 2.38 6.28
C ASN A 231 14.76 3.82 6.72
N ARG A 232 13.50 4.25 6.91
CA ARG A 232 13.17 5.58 7.51
C ARG A 232 13.54 5.70 9.00
N LEU A 233 14.19 4.68 9.53
CA LEU A 233 14.46 4.46 10.94
C LEU A 233 15.93 4.73 11.32
N ALA A 234 16.72 5.27 10.40
CA ALA A 234 18.11 5.71 10.59
C ALA A 234 18.17 7.16 11.10
#